data_AF-A0A957I8S2-F1
#
_entry.id   AF-A0A957I8S2-F1
#
_cell.length_a   1.000
_cell.length_b   1.000
_cell.length_c   1.000
_cell.angle_alpha   90.00
_cell.angle_beta   90.00
_cell.angle_gamma   90.00
#
_symmetry.space_group_name_H-M   'P 1'
#
loop_
_entity.id
_entity.type
_entity.pdbx_description
1 polymer ?
#
loop_
_entity_poly.entity_id
_entity_poly.type
_entity_poly.pdbx_seq_one_letter_code
_entity_poly.pdbx_strand_id
1 'polypeptide(L)'
;ELEAGRTTVRDLVPLPGHLYPVGRLDKQSTGLILMTNDGDLAHKLTHPRYGHEKTYKVIVEGRISQEALGKWRDGLYLDGRKTIPAKISIIQQDVSFTRLEIVMREGRKRQIRRVANMLGYPVTQLVREKIGPLSLGNLKPGDWRHLTDKEVAALKAIVASSKEKRPRRKPGGSTGSRSGKKPRYGKTSNQPSSDSRKKGGRPPQKRGSSNKR
;
A
#
# COMPACT_ATOMS: atom_id res chain seq x y z
N GLU A 1 12.40 -14.96 -0.34
CA GLU A 1 13.81 -15.38 -0.27
C GLU A 1 14.62 -14.32 0.46
N LEU A 2 15.35 -14.72 1.49
CA LEU A 2 16.35 -13.88 2.14
C LEU A 2 17.59 -13.89 1.23
N GLU A 3 17.85 -12.80 0.52
CA GLU A 3 19.15 -12.63 -0.15
C GLU A 3 20.24 -12.65 0.92
N ALA A 4 21.10 -13.68 0.88
CA ALA A 4 22.21 -13.84 1.79
C ALA A 4 23.12 -12.60 1.76
N GLY A 5 23.45 -12.06 2.94
CA GLY A 5 24.37 -10.92 3.10
C GLY A 5 23.74 -9.56 3.38
N ARG A 6 22.41 -9.44 3.46
CA ARG A 6 21.76 -8.18 3.87
C ARG A 6 21.49 -8.15 5.38
N THR A 7 22.06 -7.16 6.07
CA THR A 7 21.70 -6.83 7.46
C THR A 7 20.21 -6.52 7.53
N THR A 8 19.53 -7.27 8.37
CA THR A 8 18.12 -7.13 8.69
C THR A 8 17.95 -6.37 9.99
N VAL A 9 16.75 -5.84 10.24
CA VAL A 9 16.43 -5.19 11.52
C VAL A 9 16.56 -6.18 12.69
N ARG A 10 16.40 -7.48 12.45
CA ARG A 10 16.57 -8.52 13.46
C ARG A 10 18.02 -8.61 13.95
N ASP A 11 18.99 -8.34 13.08
CA ASP A 11 20.42 -8.42 13.40
C ASP A 11 20.85 -7.28 14.35
N LEU A 12 20.07 -6.19 14.41
CA LEU A 12 20.30 -5.06 15.31
C LEU A 12 19.86 -5.33 16.75
N VAL A 13 19.07 -6.39 16.99
CA VAL A 13 18.50 -6.71 18.32
C VAL A 13 18.99 -8.10 18.74
N PRO A 14 20.16 -8.22 19.40
CA PRO A 14 20.79 -9.51 19.72
C PRO A 14 20.15 -10.21 20.93
N LEU A 15 18.81 -10.19 21.03
CA LEU A 15 18.07 -10.94 22.03
C LEU A 15 17.84 -12.38 21.56
N PRO A 16 17.81 -13.36 22.49
CA PRO A 16 17.48 -14.74 22.16
C PRO A 16 16.00 -14.89 21.74
N GLY A 17 15.71 -15.96 21.00
CA GLY A 17 14.35 -16.30 20.57
C GLY A 17 13.87 -15.60 19.31
N HIS A 18 12.61 -15.89 18.96
CA HIS A 18 11.96 -15.39 17.76
C HIS A 18 11.34 -14.02 18.01
N LEU A 19 11.89 -13.00 17.36
CA LEU A 19 11.35 -11.64 17.36
C LEU A 19 10.89 -11.28 15.94
N TYR A 20 9.68 -10.77 15.85
CA TYR A 20 9.06 -10.33 14.60
C TYR A 20 8.99 -8.81 14.57
N PRO A 21 9.31 -8.17 13.43
CA PRO A 21 9.06 -6.76 13.24
C PRO A 21 7.55 -6.51 13.11
N VAL A 22 7.05 -5.51 13.85
CA VAL A 22 5.68 -5.02 13.73
C VAL A 22 5.61 -4.05 12.56
N GLY A 23 5.24 -4.61 11.41
CA GLY A 23 5.21 -3.92 10.14
C GLY A 23 6.59 -3.78 9.50
N ARG A 24 6.72 -2.81 8.60
CA ARG A 24 7.92 -2.62 7.77
C ARG A 24 8.29 -1.15 7.70
N LEU A 25 9.57 -0.89 7.43
CA LEU A 25 10.07 0.36 6.89
C LEU A 25 10.73 0.05 5.54
N ASP A 26 10.60 0.97 4.59
CA ASP A 26 11.33 0.86 3.33
C ASP A 26 12.82 1.13 3.58
N LYS A 27 13.70 0.54 2.75
CA LYS A 27 15.16 0.67 2.91
C LYS A 27 15.67 2.12 2.97
N GLN A 28 14.99 3.04 2.28
CA GLN A 28 15.32 4.47 2.24
C GLN A 28 14.65 5.26 3.37
N SER A 29 13.98 4.60 4.31
CA SER A 29 13.28 5.22 5.43
C SER A 29 13.95 4.82 6.74
N THR A 30 13.89 5.71 7.71
CA THR A 30 14.42 5.47 9.06
C THR A 30 13.33 5.63 10.10
N GLY A 31 13.66 5.35 11.36
CA GLY A 31 12.80 5.60 12.51
C GLY A 31 12.29 4.33 13.18
N LEU A 32 11.23 4.50 13.97
CA LEU A 32 10.75 3.53 14.95
C LEU A 32 10.25 2.24 14.28
N ILE A 33 10.76 1.10 14.75
CA ILE A 33 10.22 -0.24 14.49
C ILE A 33 10.01 -0.91 15.85
N LEU A 34 8.81 -1.43 16.08
CA LEU A 34 8.53 -2.28 17.23
C LEU A 34 8.88 -3.73 16.87
N MET A 35 9.55 -4.44 17.77
CA MET A 35 9.84 -5.87 17.66
C MET A 35 9.13 -6.60 18.80
N THR A 36 8.56 -7.78 18.54
CA THR A 36 7.87 -8.58 19.57
C THR A 36 7.93 -10.07 19.25
N ASN A 37 7.88 -10.91 20.28
CA ASN A 37 7.66 -12.35 20.17
C ASN A 37 6.17 -12.73 20.20
N ASP A 38 5.26 -11.77 20.43
CA ASP A 38 3.81 -11.95 20.41
C ASP A 38 3.27 -11.72 18.98
N GLY A 39 3.00 -12.82 18.27
CA GLY A 39 2.49 -12.78 16.90
C GLY A 39 1.11 -12.14 16.77
N ASP A 40 0.24 -12.30 17.77
CA ASP A 40 -1.10 -11.72 17.77
C ASP A 40 -1.05 -10.21 17.92
N LEU A 41 -0.20 -9.72 18.83
CA LEU A 41 0.06 -8.29 18.99
C LEU A 41 0.63 -7.70 17.70
N ALA A 42 1.63 -8.36 17.11
CA ALA A 42 2.22 -7.94 15.85
C ALA A 42 1.16 -7.84 14.74
N HIS A 43 0.32 -8.87 14.58
CA HIS A 43 -0.77 -8.87 13.60
C HIS A 43 -1.75 -7.72 13.83
N LYS A 44 -2.20 -7.50 15.07
CA LYS A 44 -3.16 -6.43 15.41
C LYS A 44 -2.59 -5.04 15.14
N LEU A 45 -1.33 -4.80 15.48
CA LEU A 45 -0.69 -3.50 15.25
C LEU A 45 -0.36 -3.21 13.77
N THR A 46 -0.16 -4.26 12.98
CA THR A 46 0.27 -4.14 11.57
C THR A 46 -0.90 -4.13 10.59
N HIS A 47 -1.96 -4.89 10.86
CA HIS A 47 -3.00 -5.11 9.88
C HIS A 47 -3.82 -3.82 9.61
N PRO A 48 -3.97 -3.39 8.33
CA PRO A 48 -4.62 -2.11 7.99
C PRO A 48 -6.03 -1.91 8.57
N ARG A 49 -6.77 -3.01 8.76
CA ARG A 49 -8.14 -3.01 9.35
C ARG A 49 -8.24 -2.31 10.70
N TYR A 50 -7.17 -2.34 11.50
CA TYR A 50 -7.15 -1.73 12.83
C TYR A 50 -6.77 -0.25 12.77
N GLY A 51 -6.18 0.21 11.67
CA GLY A 51 -5.99 1.63 11.39
C GLY A 51 -5.16 2.38 12.42
N HIS A 52 -4.21 1.71 13.08
CA HIS A 52 -3.36 2.34 14.09
C HIS A 52 -2.51 3.44 13.48
N GLU A 53 -2.60 4.62 14.10
CA GLU A 53 -1.90 5.82 13.65
C GLU A 53 -0.38 5.65 13.67
N LYS A 54 0.26 6.22 12.66
CA LYS A 54 1.70 6.35 12.53
C LYS A 54 2.00 7.79 12.19
N THR A 55 2.98 8.36 12.87
CA THR A 55 3.43 9.73 12.64
C THR A 55 4.80 9.71 12.00
N TYR A 56 4.94 10.50 10.95
CA TYR A 56 6.16 10.63 10.17
C TYR A 56 6.62 12.07 10.13
N LYS A 57 7.93 12.28 10.25
CA LYS A 57 8.58 13.51 9.82
C LYS A 57 9.12 13.31 8.42
N VAL A 58 8.75 14.22 7.54
CA VAL A 58 9.04 14.11 6.12
C VAL A 58 9.68 15.41 5.66
N ILE A 59 10.77 15.33 4.92
CA ILE A 59 11.33 16.46 4.20
C ILE A 59 11.08 16.20 2.72
N VAL A 60 10.44 17.16 2.06
CA VAL A 60 10.26 17.20 0.61
C VAL A 60 11.06 18.33 0.00
N GLU A 61 11.48 18.16 -1.25
CA GLU A 61 12.13 19.21 -2.03
C GLU A 61 11.17 20.38 -2.28
N GLY A 62 11.71 21.59 -2.28
CA GLY A 62 10.99 22.81 -2.60
C GLY A 62 9.94 23.24 -1.58
N ARG A 63 9.28 24.35 -1.93
CA ARG A 63 8.19 24.94 -1.16
C ARG A 63 6.85 24.32 -1.58
N ILE A 64 6.29 23.43 -0.76
CA ILE A 64 5.00 22.82 -1.06
C ILE A 64 3.87 23.85 -1.04
N SER A 65 3.02 23.84 -2.08
CA SER A 65 1.87 24.74 -2.15
C SER A 65 0.72 24.29 -1.25
N GLN A 66 -0.14 25.22 -0.84
CA GLN A 66 -1.35 24.89 -0.06
C GLN A 66 -2.32 24.00 -0.86
N GLU A 67 -2.38 24.18 -2.18
CA GLU A 67 -3.18 23.35 -3.07
C GLU A 67 -2.70 21.88 -3.08
N ALA A 68 -1.38 21.67 -3.22
CA ALA A 68 -0.78 20.35 -3.17
C ALA A 68 -0.99 19.68 -1.81
N LEU A 69 -0.87 20.45 -0.71
CA LEU A 69 -1.18 19.97 0.63
C LEU A 69 -2.65 19.57 0.79
N GLY A 70 -3.58 20.37 0.26
CA GLY A 70 -5.01 20.05 0.24
C GLY A 70 -5.28 18.72 -0.46
N LYS A 71 -4.76 18.58 -1.69
CA LYS A 71 -4.84 17.33 -2.46
C LYS A 71 -4.28 16.14 -1.67
N TRP A 72 -3.12 16.30 -1.03
CA TRP A 72 -2.52 15.24 -0.23
C TRP A 72 -3.39 14.86 0.97
N ARG A 73 -3.91 15.85 1.72
CA ARG A 73 -4.78 15.62 2.88
C ARG A 73 -6.07 14.88 2.49
N ASP A 74 -6.66 15.21 1.34
CA ASP A 74 -7.90 14.59 0.83
C ASP A 74 -7.70 13.19 0.24
N GLY A 75 -6.44 12.85 -0.05
CA GLY A 75 -6.02 11.59 -0.63
C GLY A 75 -6.01 11.58 -2.16
N LEU A 76 -5.09 10.79 -2.73
CA LEU A 76 -4.89 10.62 -4.16
C LEU A 76 -5.11 9.17 -4.56
N TYR A 77 -5.37 8.93 -5.85
CA TYR A 77 -5.45 7.57 -6.37
C TYR A 77 -4.06 6.92 -6.44
N LEU A 78 -3.94 5.75 -5.81
CA LEU A 78 -2.72 4.96 -5.80
C LEU A 78 -3.11 3.49 -5.94
N ASP A 79 -2.57 2.82 -6.95
CA ASP A 79 -2.89 1.42 -7.30
C ASP A 79 -4.41 1.19 -7.50
N GLY A 80 -5.05 2.09 -8.27
CA GLY A 80 -6.47 2.00 -8.61
C GLY A 80 -7.46 2.31 -7.47
N ARG A 81 -6.98 2.75 -6.30
CA ARG A 81 -7.83 3.13 -5.16
C ARG A 81 -7.37 4.43 -4.52
N LYS A 82 -8.31 5.31 -4.17
CA LYS A 82 -8.00 6.52 -3.42
C LYS A 82 -7.38 6.17 -2.05
N THR A 83 -6.33 6.87 -1.66
CA THR A 83 -5.78 6.82 -0.30
C THR A 83 -6.78 7.39 0.68
N ILE A 84 -6.76 6.96 1.93
CA ILE A 84 -7.58 7.59 2.96
C ILE A 84 -7.01 8.98 3.28
N PRO A 85 -7.85 9.91 3.78
CA PRO A 85 -7.38 11.19 4.23
C PRO A 85 -6.29 11.07 5.30
N ALA A 86 -5.30 11.96 5.25
CA ALA A 86 -4.18 12.01 6.19
C ALA A 86 -4.09 13.40 6.83
N LYS A 87 -3.67 13.46 8.10
CA LYS A 87 -3.39 14.74 8.75
C LYS A 87 -1.97 15.15 8.37
N ILE A 88 -1.83 16.33 7.79
CA ILE A 88 -0.54 16.84 7.33
C ILE A 88 -0.39 18.27 7.82
N SER A 89 0.67 18.55 8.58
CA SER A 89 1.02 19.89 9.04
C SER A 89 2.42 20.26 8.55
N ILE A 90 2.60 21.55 8.23
CA ILE A 90 3.92 22.11 7.97
C ILE A 90 4.57 22.38 9.33
N ILE A 91 5.79 21.87 9.51
CA ILE A 91 6.63 22.18 10.68
C ILE A 91 7.55 23.33 10.34
N GLN A 92 8.15 23.28 9.15
CA GLN A 92 9.05 24.29 8.65
C GLN A 92 8.95 24.33 7.14
N GLN A 93 9.03 25.52 6.56
CA GLN A 93 9.00 25.72 5.13
C GLN A 93 10.06 26.72 4.72
N ASP A 94 10.82 26.35 3.71
CA ASP A 94 11.87 27.13 3.07
C ASP A 94 11.62 27.18 1.55
N VAL A 95 12.45 27.92 0.81
CA VAL A 95 12.45 27.92 -0.65
C VAL A 95 12.90 26.55 -1.18
N SER A 96 13.93 25.97 -0.56
CA SER A 96 14.60 24.76 -1.02
C SER A 96 13.96 23.45 -0.52
N PHE A 97 13.21 23.50 0.59
CA PHE A 97 12.56 22.31 1.17
C PHE A 97 11.34 22.66 2.00
N THR A 98 10.49 21.66 2.25
CA THR A 98 9.44 21.73 3.27
C THR A 98 9.53 20.54 4.21
N ARG A 99 9.53 20.80 5.52
CA ARG A 99 9.44 19.78 6.57
C ARG A 99 7.99 19.64 7.04
N LEU A 100 7.47 18.43 6.96
CA LEU A 100 6.08 18.07 7.23
C LEU A 100 6.00 17.06 8.38
N GLU A 101 4.94 17.16 9.18
CA GLU A 101 4.44 16.04 9.97
C GLU A 101 3.26 15.41 9.22
N ILE A 102 3.31 14.08 9.07
CA ILE A 102 2.24 13.31 8.43
C ILE A 102 1.76 12.24 9.40
N VAL A 103 0.49 12.31 9.80
CA VAL A 103 -0.18 11.28 10.59
C VAL A 103 -1.12 10.49 9.69
N MET A 104 -0.89 9.18 9.60
CA MET A 104 -1.66 8.30 8.73
C MET A 104 -2.07 7.01 9.43
N ARG A 105 -3.20 6.45 8.99
CA ARG A 105 -3.78 5.20 9.49
C ARG A 105 -3.68 4.03 8.51
N GLU A 106 -3.20 4.30 7.30
CA GLU A 106 -2.86 3.27 6.32
C GLU A 106 -1.34 3.28 6.06
N GLY A 107 -0.86 2.25 5.36
CA GLY A 107 0.57 2.12 5.05
C GLY A 107 0.81 1.29 3.80
N ARG A 108 0.34 1.79 2.64
CA ARG A 108 0.62 1.12 1.35
C ARG A 108 2.10 1.25 0.98
N LYS A 109 2.60 0.36 0.12
CA LYS A 109 4.01 0.30 -0.28
C LYS A 109 4.48 1.69 -0.77
N ARG A 110 5.47 2.26 -0.07
CA ARG A 110 6.08 3.58 -0.36
C ARG A 110 5.08 4.74 -0.49
N GLN A 111 3.92 4.67 0.17
CA GLN A 111 2.81 5.60 -0.07
C GLN A 111 3.20 7.07 0.02
N ILE A 112 3.85 7.50 1.13
CA ILE A 112 4.27 8.89 1.33
C ILE A 112 5.15 9.36 0.17
N ARG A 113 6.18 8.59 -0.17
CA ARG A 113 7.12 8.93 -1.25
C ARG A 113 6.43 9.00 -2.61
N ARG A 114 5.52 8.07 -2.90
CA ARG A 114 4.79 8.02 -4.17
C ARG A 114 3.85 9.21 -4.33
N VAL A 115 3.08 9.52 -3.28
CA VAL A 115 2.14 10.65 -3.31
C VAL A 115 2.90 11.98 -3.43
N ALA A 116 3.98 12.16 -2.66
CA ALA A 116 4.79 13.37 -2.75
C ALA A 116 5.39 13.56 -4.16
N ASN A 117 5.93 12.50 -4.76
CA ASN A 117 6.43 12.52 -6.14
C ASN A 117 5.34 12.88 -7.15
N MET A 118 4.12 12.33 -7.01
CA MET A 118 2.99 12.66 -7.90
C MET A 118 2.58 14.13 -7.81
N LEU A 119 2.79 14.76 -6.65
CA LEU A 119 2.52 16.18 -6.43
C LEU A 119 3.70 17.08 -6.86
N GLY A 120 4.80 16.51 -7.34
CA GLY A 120 5.99 17.25 -7.77
C GLY A 120 6.95 17.62 -6.63
N TYR A 121 6.83 16.99 -5.45
CA TYR A 121 7.65 17.29 -4.27
C TYR A 121 8.35 16.03 -3.75
N PRO A 122 9.46 15.58 -4.37
CA PRO A 122 10.14 14.36 -3.97
C PRO A 122 10.59 14.36 -2.50
N VAL A 123 10.48 13.20 -1.85
CA VAL A 123 10.88 13.05 -0.44
C VAL A 123 12.38 12.79 -0.33
N THR A 124 13.11 13.68 0.33
CA THR A 124 14.54 13.52 0.63
C THR A 124 14.76 12.75 1.93
N GLN A 125 13.96 13.03 2.96
CA GLN A 125 14.05 12.36 4.26
C GLN A 125 12.69 11.88 4.75
N LEU A 126 12.64 10.66 5.28
CA LEU A 126 11.43 10.06 5.83
C LEU A 126 11.75 9.29 7.11
N VAL A 127 11.29 9.82 8.23
CA VAL A 127 11.47 9.22 9.56
C VAL A 127 10.12 8.89 10.16
N ARG A 128 9.90 7.63 10.55
CA ARG A 128 8.73 7.27 11.37
C ARG A 128 9.03 7.58 12.83
N GLU A 129 8.43 8.61 13.39
CA GLU A 129 8.65 8.99 14.78
C GLU A 129 7.74 8.25 15.76
N LYS A 130 6.51 7.93 15.35
CA LYS A 130 5.52 7.31 16.27
C LYS A 130 4.76 6.15 15.65
N ILE A 131 4.40 5.20 16.51
CA ILE A 131 3.47 4.10 16.21
C ILE A 131 2.48 4.03 17.37
N GLY A 132 1.24 4.47 17.15
CA GLY A 132 0.25 4.59 18.22
C GLY A 132 0.81 5.39 19.41
N PRO A 133 0.84 4.83 20.63
CA PRO A 133 1.35 5.51 21.81
C PRO A 133 2.89 5.56 21.88
N LEU A 134 3.60 4.78 21.06
CA LEU A 134 5.06 4.72 21.11
C LEU A 134 5.67 5.89 20.34
N SER A 135 6.73 6.45 20.91
CA SER A 135 7.53 7.52 20.31
C SER A 135 9.00 7.12 20.27
N LEU A 136 9.69 7.51 19.19
CA LEU A 136 11.13 7.29 19.02
C LEU A 136 11.94 7.99 20.13
N GLY A 137 11.52 9.18 20.55
CA GLY A 137 12.20 9.96 21.58
C GLY A 137 13.66 10.23 21.21
N ASN A 138 14.57 9.93 22.14
CA ASN A 138 16.01 10.16 21.97
C ASN A 138 16.78 8.90 21.51
N LEU A 139 16.09 7.86 21.05
CA LEU A 139 16.72 6.63 20.58
C LEU A 139 17.50 6.90 19.30
N LYS A 140 18.81 6.60 19.29
CA LYS A 140 19.66 6.85 18.12
C LYS A 140 19.44 5.80 17.02
N PRO A 141 19.79 6.09 15.77
CA PRO A 141 19.72 5.11 14.70
C PRO A 141 20.54 3.85 15.03
N GLY A 142 19.92 2.68 14.88
CA GLY A 142 20.56 1.39 15.17
C GLY A 142 20.37 0.90 16.62
N ASP A 143 20.08 1.81 17.55
CA ASP A 143 19.84 1.45 18.95
C ASP A 143 18.45 0.84 19.14
N TRP A 144 18.32 0.03 20.19
CA TRP A 144 17.07 -0.54 20.65
C TRP A 144 16.99 -0.50 22.17
N ARG A 145 15.77 -0.62 22.70
CA ARG A 145 15.51 -0.77 24.14
C ARG A 145 14.24 -1.56 24.36
N HIS A 146 14.10 -2.10 25.57
CA HIS A 146 12.80 -2.60 26.01
C HIS A 146 11.79 -1.45 26.16
N LEU A 147 10.52 -1.80 25.94
CA LEU A 147 9.42 -0.91 26.31
C LEU A 147 9.26 -0.89 27.82
N THR A 148 8.87 0.26 28.34
CA THR A 148 8.43 0.37 29.74
C THR A 148 7.06 -0.27 29.93
N ASP A 149 6.72 -0.66 31.16
CA ASP A 149 5.40 -1.24 31.45
C ASP A 149 4.24 -0.31 31.06
N LYS A 150 4.45 1.01 31.19
CA LYS A 150 3.49 2.03 30.75
C LYS A 150 3.27 2.00 29.24
N GLU A 151 4.34 1.88 28.46
CA GLU A 151 4.26 1.76 26.99
C GLU A 151 3.59 0.45 26.57
N VAL A 152 3.90 -0.65 27.25
CA VAL A 152 3.25 -1.96 27.01
C VAL A 152 1.76 -1.89 27.31
N ALA A 153 1.37 -1.30 28.45
CA ALA A 153 -0.03 -1.11 28.81
C ALA A 153 -0.78 -0.23 27.79
N ALA A 154 -0.17 0.87 27.36
CA ALA A 154 -0.75 1.76 26.35
C ALA A 154 -0.94 1.06 24.99
N LEU A 155 0.03 0.24 24.56
CA LEU A 155 -0.10 -0.59 23.35
C LEU A 155 -1.26 -1.58 23.47
N LYS A 156 -1.35 -2.31 24.58
CA LYS A 156 -2.43 -3.28 24.80
C LYS A 156 -3.79 -2.58 24.80
N ALA A 157 -3.90 -1.39 25.39
CA ALA A 157 -5.13 -0.60 25.40
C ALA A 157 -5.61 -0.19 24.00
N ILE A 158 -4.71 0.28 23.12
CA ILE A 158 -5.09 0.64 21.75
C ILE A 158 -5.48 -0.58 20.91
N VAL A 159 -4.91 -1.75 21.22
CA VAL A 159 -5.20 -3.01 20.54
C VAL A 159 -6.50 -3.64 21.04
N ALA A 160 -6.85 -3.48 22.31
CA ALA A 160 -8.13 -3.92 22.86
C ALA A 160 -9.30 -3.05 22.38
N SER A 161 -9.07 -1.74 22.23
CA SER A 161 -10.09 -0.78 21.78
C SER A 161 -10.32 -0.76 20.26
N SER A 162 -9.39 -1.29 19.46
CA SER A 162 -9.55 -1.40 18.01
C SER A 162 -10.54 -2.51 17.63
N LYS A 163 -11.84 -2.23 17.83
CA LYS A 163 -12.94 -3.13 17.43
C LYS A 163 -12.78 -3.56 15.96
N GLU A 164 -12.97 -4.85 15.74
CA GLU A 164 -12.97 -5.48 14.43
C GLU A 164 -14.07 -4.84 13.57
N LYS A 165 -13.69 -3.97 12.62
CA LYS A 165 -14.61 -3.53 11.57
C LYS A 165 -14.92 -4.75 10.70
N ARG A 166 -15.94 -5.51 11.07
CA ARG A 166 -16.51 -6.56 10.22
C ARG A 166 -16.83 -5.93 8.86
N PRO A 167 -16.38 -6.50 7.73
CA PRO A 167 -16.89 -6.06 6.44
C PRO A 167 -18.41 -6.21 6.50
N ARG A 168 -19.16 -5.13 6.21
CA ARG A 168 -20.60 -5.21 6.02
C ARG A 168 -20.84 -6.26 4.94
N ARG A 169 -21.28 -7.46 5.32
CA ARG A 169 -21.90 -8.39 4.38
C ARG A 169 -23.04 -7.59 3.74
N LYS A 170 -22.96 -7.37 2.42
CA LYS A 170 -24.12 -6.88 1.68
C LYS A 170 -25.29 -7.81 2.06
N PRO A 171 -26.47 -7.31 2.45
CA PRO A 171 -27.65 -8.15 2.55
C PRO A 171 -27.77 -8.90 1.23
N GLY A 172 -27.78 -10.23 1.28
CA GLY A 172 -27.98 -11.05 0.10
C GLY A 172 -29.22 -10.54 -0.61
N GLY A 173 -29.07 -10.18 -1.89
CA GLY A 173 -30.20 -9.85 -2.73
C GLY A 173 -31.18 -11.02 -2.66
N SER A 174 -32.41 -10.70 -2.27
CA SER A 174 -33.55 -11.59 -2.29
C SER A 174 -33.54 -12.42 -3.56
N THR A 175 -33.57 -13.74 -3.41
CA THR A 175 -33.94 -14.71 -4.44
C THR A 175 -35.34 -14.38 -4.95
N GLY A 176 -35.40 -13.51 -5.96
CA GLY A 176 -36.58 -13.30 -6.78
C GLY A 176 -36.81 -14.56 -7.62
N SER A 177 -37.81 -15.34 -7.22
CA SER A 177 -38.49 -16.29 -8.10
C SER A 177 -38.98 -15.57 -9.36
N ARG A 178 -38.30 -15.80 -10.49
CA ARG A 178 -38.87 -15.57 -11.82
C ARG A 178 -38.47 -16.71 -12.75
N SER A 179 -39.44 -17.60 -12.93
CA SER A 179 -39.68 -18.41 -14.12
C SER A 179 -39.49 -17.59 -15.40
N GLY A 180 -38.78 -18.12 -16.39
CA GLY A 180 -38.90 -17.65 -17.78
C GLY A 180 -37.65 -17.71 -18.65
N LYS A 181 -37.55 -18.80 -19.41
CA LYS A 181 -37.02 -18.89 -20.79
C LYS A 181 -35.60 -18.37 -21.10
N LYS A 182 -34.71 -19.32 -21.40
CA LYS A 182 -33.45 -19.12 -22.16
C LYS A 182 -33.74 -18.55 -23.56
N PRO A 183 -32.97 -17.57 -24.06
CA PRO A 183 -32.82 -17.37 -25.49
C PRO A 183 -31.54 -18.06 -25.98
N ARG A 184 -31.72 -18.91 -27.00
CA ARG A 184 -30.68 -19.48 -27.86
C ARG A 184 -30.05 -18.35 -28.68
N TYR A 185 -28.72 -18.26 -28.68
CA TYR A 185 -27.97 -17.48 -29.65
C TYR A 185 -27.86 -18.28 -30.96
N GLY A 186 -28.18 -17.67 -32.11
CA GLY A 186 -27.73 -18.19 -33.40
C GLY A 186 -28.52 -17.73 -34.63
N LYS A 187 -27.81 -16.95 -35.47
CA LYS A 187 -27.98 -16.72 -36.91
C LYS A 187 -28.91 -15.59 -37.37
N THR A 188 -28.29 -14.42 -37.53
CA THR A 188 -28.59 -13.49 -38.62
C THR A 188 -27.85 -13.96 -39.89
N SER A 189 -28.57 -14.04 -41.01
CA SER A 189 -27.99 -14.12 -42.35
C SER A 189 -28.67 -13.08 -43.23
N ASN A 190 -27.92 -12.04 -43.59
CA ASN A 190 -28.29 -11.12 -44.67
C ASN A 190 -27.93 -11.77 -46.01
N GLN A 191 -28.89 -11.79 -46.92
CA GLN A 191 -28.74 -11.88 -48.38
C GLN A 191 -28.30 -10.49 -48.93
N PRO A 192 -27.70 -10.35 -50.13
CA PRO A 192 -28.40 -10.70 -51.38
C PRO A 192 -27.57 -11.24 -52.57
N SER A 193 -28.33 -11.88 -53.47
CA SER A 193 -28.30 -11.94 -54.95
C SER A 193 -27.08 -12.45 -55.75
N SER A 194 -27.38 -13.46 -56.59
CA SER A 194 -26.95 -13.76 -57.99
C SER A 194 -25.69 -13.08 -58.54
N ASP A 195 -24.76 -13.74 -59.25
CA ASP A 195 -24.97 -14.51 -60.48
C ASP A 195 -23.66 -15.19 -60.93
N SER A 196 -23.80 -16.30 -61.67
CA SER A 196 -22.92 -16.79 -62.73
C SER A 196 -21.52 -17.43 -62.45
N ARG A 197 -21.48 -18.72 -62.83
CA ARG A 197 -20.54 -19.41 -63.76
C ARG A 197 -19.05 -19.61 -63.42
N LYS A 198 -18.73 -20.91 -63.46
CA LYS A 198 -17.63 -21.62 -64.17
C LYS A 198 -16.25 -21.79 -63.48
N LYS A 199 -15.86 -23.08 -63.46
CA LYS A 199 -14.54 -23.72 -63.70
C LYS A 199 -13.39 -23.19 -62.83
N GLY A 200 -12.72 -23.98 -61.98
CA GLY A 200 -12.13 -25.29 -62.22
C GLY A 200 -10.66 -25.22 -61.77
N GLY A 201 -10.07 -26.34 -61.33
CA GLY A 201 -8.61 -26.45 -61.12
C GLY A 201 -8.17 -26.69 -59.68
N ARG A 202 -7.60 -27.87 -59.47
CA ARG A 202 -6.90 -28.37 -58.27
C ARG A 202 -5.40 -27.91 -58.32
N PRO A 203 -4.53 -28.26 -57.34
CA PRO A 203 -3.53 -27.41 -56.63
C PRO A 203 -2.10 -27.65 -57.20
N PRO A 204 -0.90 -27.55 -56.53
CA PRO A 204 -0.56 -27.26 -55.11
C PRO A 204 0.78 -26.49 -54.82
N GLN A 205 1.10 -26.36 -53.51
CA GLN A 205 2.42 -26.37 -52.82
C GLN A 205 3.52 -25.30 -53.04
N LYS A 206 4.04 -24.76 -51.92
CA LYS A 206 5.45 -24.83 -51.40
C LYS A 206 5.56 -24.00 -50.10
N ARG A 207 5.98 -24.55 -48.93
CA ARG A 207 7.37 -24.55 -48.35
C ARG A 207 8.11 -23.23 -48.64
N GLY A 208 8.68 -22.46 -47.73
CA GLY A 208 9.18 -22.63 -46.36
C GLY A 208 10.46 -21.77 -46.22
N SER A 209 10.84 -21.45 -44.98
CA SER A 209 12.19 -21.03 -44.51
C SER A 209 12.53 -19.54 -44.31
N SER A 210 12.70 -19.20 -43.02
CA SER A 210 13.90 -18.66 -42.34
C SER A 210 14.67 -17.43 -42.85
N ASN A 211 14.82 -16.43 -41.97
CA ASN A 211 16.08 -15.90 -41.39
C ASN A 211 15.71 -14.70 -40.49
N LYS A 212 16.09 -14.57 -39.20
CA LYS A 212 17.41 -14.53 -38.54
C LYS A 212 18.41 -13.57 -39.19
N ARG A 213 18.46 -12.34 -38.67
CA ARG A 213 19.66 -11.68 -38.14
C ARG A 213 19.24 -10.78 -36.98
#